data_AF-A0A6I7WMR4-F1
#
_entry.id   AF-A0A6I7WMR4-F1
#
_cell.length_a   1.000
_cell.length_b   1.000
_cell.length_c   1.000
_cell.angle_alpha   90.00
_cell.angle_beta   90.00
_cell.angle_gamma   90.00
#
_symmetry.space_group_name_H-M   'P 1'
#
loop_
_entity.id
_entity.type
_entity.pdbx_description
1 polymer ?
#
loop_
_entity_poly.entity_id
_entity_poly.type
_entity_poly.pdbx_seq_one_letter_code
_entity_poly.pdbx_strand_id
1 'polypeptide(L)'
;CEEVEKSKISAFMKFVKTVRSHWSGIIHFVETKITNGILEGINSKVQLAKRRARGYRNINNFTNMIYFLCGKLKFDYPLGFT
;
A
#
# COMPACT_ATOMS: atom_id res chain seq x y z
N CYS A 1 2.83 -10.16 27.25
CA CYS A 1 4.21 -10.05 26.73
C CYS A 1 5.23 -10.60 27.71
N GLU A 2 5.13 -10.30 29.01
CA GLU A 2 6.05 -10.80 30.03
C GLU A 2 6.19 -12.33 30.06
N GLU A 3 5.08 -13.07 30.00
CA GLU A 3 5.11 -14.54 29.96
C GLU A 3 5.83 -15.10 28.72
N VAL A 4 5.70 -14.41 27.58
CA VAL A 4 6.41 -14.78 26.35
C VAL A 4 7.90 -14.50 26.47
N GLU A 5 8.28 -13.37 27.06
CA GLU A 5 9.67 -13.01 27.30
C GLU A 5 10.34 -14.01 28.28
N LYS A 6 9.61 -14.48 29.30
CA LYS A 6 10.05 -15.54 30.22
C LYS A 6 10.24 -16.89 29.51
N SER A 7 9.37 -17.23 28.55
CA SER A 7 9.46 -18.50 27.80
C SER A 7 10.71 -18.65 26.94
N LYS A 8 11.36 -17.52 26.57
CA LYS A 8 12.56 -17.44 25.70
C LYS A 8 12.42 -18.15 24.33
N ILE A 9 11.21 -18.46 23.90
CA ILE A 9 10.96 -19.04 22.58
C ILE A 9 11.16 -17.94 21.54
N SER A 10 12.17 -18.13 20.68
CA SER A 10 12.60 -17.11 19.70
C SER A 10 11.48 -16.66 18.76
N ALA A 11 10.61 -17.58 18.33
CA ALA A 11 9.45 -17.29 17.49
C ALA A 11 8.46 -16.33 18.18
N PHE A 12 8.14 -16.58 19.45
CA PHE A 12 7.22 -15.75 20.20
C PHE A 12 7.82 -14.39 20.57
N MET A 13 9.13 -14.33 20.86
CA MET A 13 9.79 -13.05 21.08
C MET A 13 9.77 -12.15 19.83
N LYS A 14 9.98 -12.74 18.63
CA LYS A 14 9.83 -12.00 17.35
C LYS A 14 8.41 -11.47 17.18
N PHE A 15 7.42 -12.31 17.44
CA PHE A 15 6.00 -11.90 17.36
C PHE A 15 5.68 -10.74 18.31
N VAL A 16 6.05 -10.84 19.59
CA VAL A 16 5.82 -9.78 20.57
C VAL A 16 6.50 -8.47 20.17
N LYS A 17 7.72 -8.53 19.63
CA LYS A 17 8.42 -7.36 19.11
C LYS A 17 7.64 -6.67 17.99
N THR A 18 7.09 -7.45 17.04
CA THR A 18 6.25 -6.92 15.96
C THR A 18 4.97 -6.29 16.50
N VAL A 19 4.25 -6.98 17.40
CA VAL A 19 3.01 -6.45 18.00
C VAL A 19 3.27 -5.14 18.73
N ARG A 20 4.34 -5.06 19.54
CA ARG A 20 4.72 -3.82 20.23
C ARG A 20 5.07 -2.69 19.25
N SER A 21 5.83 -2.99 18.20
CA SER A 21 6.21 -1.99 17.18
C SER A 21 5.01 -1.40 16.43
N HIS A 22 3.90 -2.14 16.32
CA HIS A 22 2.70 -1.71 15.60
C HIS A 22 1.50 -1.45 16.52
N TRP A 23 1.70 -1.37 17.84
CA TRP A 23 0.63 -1.30 18.83
C TRP A 23 -0.36 -0.15 18.58
N SER A 24 0.16 1.05 18.28
CA SER A 24 -0.68 2.22 17.97
C SER A 24 -1.59 1.98 16.77
N GLY A 25 -1.08 1.37 15.71
CA GLY A 25 -1.87 1.01 14.53
C GLY A 25 -2.93 -0.05 14.82
N ILE A 26 -2.62 -1.02 15.68
CA ILE A 26 -3.58 -2.06 16.10
C ILE A 26 -4.75 -1.43 16.87
N ILE A 27 -4.45 -0.59 17.86
CA ILE A 27 -5.50 0.11 18.64
C ILE A 27 -6.33 1.01 17.73
N HIS A 28 -5.68 1.81 16.89
CA HIS A 28 -6.38 2.70 15.96
C HIS A 28 -7.29 1.93 15.00
N PHE A 29 -6.86 0.77 14.52
CA PHE A 29 -7.71 -0.10 13.69
C PHE A 29 -8.92 -0.63 14.45
N VAL A 30 -8.78 -1.03 15.72
CA VAL A 30 -9.92 -1.50 16.52
C VAL A 30 -10.95 -0.39 16.74
N GLU A 31 -10.50 0.84 16.99
CA GLU A 31 -11.38 1.99 17.26
C GLU A 31 -12.05 2.52 15.99
N THR A 32 -11.28 2.69 14.92
CA THR A 32 -11.75 3.39 13.71
C THR A 32 -12.18 2.46 12.58
N LYS A 33 -11.77 1.18 12.63
CA LYS A 33 -11.84 0.20 11.53
C LYS A 33 -11.17 0.67 10.22
N ILE A 34 -10.31 1.68 10.28
CA ILE A 34 -9.56 2.16 9.12
C ILE A 34 -8.45 1.15 8.81
N THR A 35 -8.52 0.55 7.63
CA THR A 35 -7.50 -0.37 7.10
C THR A 35 -6.63 0.33 6.06
N ASN A 36 -5.40 -0.18 5.88
CA ASN A 36 -4.56 0.21 4.74
C ASN A 36 -5.04 -0.37 3.40
N GLY A 37 -6.17 -1.08 3.35
CA GLY A 37 -6.64 -1.76 2.13
C GLY A 37 -6.87 -0.81 0.95
N ILE A 38 -7.36 0.42 1.19
CA ILE A 38 -7.50 1.44 0.14
C ILE A 38 -6.13 1.86 -0.39
N LEU A 39 -5.17 2.12 0.51
CA LEU A 39 -3.80 2.49 0.13
C LEU A 39 -3.09 1.37 -0.63
N GLU A 40 -3.27 0.13 -0.21
CA GLU A 40 -2.76 -1.07 -0.91
C GLU A 40 -3.38 -1.24 -2.29
N GLY A 41 -4.68 -0.98 -2.42
CA GLY A 41 -5.38 -0.98 -3.70
C GLY A 41 -4.84 0.08 -4.67
N ILE A 42 -4.61 1.31 -4.17
CA ILE A 42 -3.99 2.39 -4.95
C ILE A 42 -2.56 1.99 -5.35
N ASN A 43 -1.74 1.51 -4.42
CA ASN A 43 -0.37 1.07 -4.71
C ASN A 43 -0.36 -0.05 -5.77
N SER A 44 -1.29 -0.99 -5.69
CA SER A 44 -1.43 -2.07 -6.68
C SER A 44 -1.73 -1.53 -8.08
N LYS A 45 -2.61 -0.53 -8.21
CA LYS A 45 -2.90 0.15 -9.48
C LYS A 45 -1.67 0.88 -10.03
N VAL A 46 -0.93 1.59 -9.18
CA VAL A 46 0.31 2.30 -9.55
C VAL A 46 1.36 1.32 -10.07
N GLN A 47 1.58 0.21 -9.36
CA GLN A 47 2.52 -0.83 -9.78
C GLN A 47 2.08 -1.53 -11.07
N LEU A 48 0.78 -1.74 -11.26
CA LEU A 48 0.23 -2.28 -12.50
C LEU A 48 0.48 -1.34 -13.69
N ALA A 49 0.30 -0.03 -13.51
CA ALA A 49 0.59 0.97 -14.54
C ALA A 49 2.07 0.90 -14.97
N LYS A 50 2.99 0.86 -14.00
CA LYS A 50 4.43 0.68 -14.25
C LYS A 50 4.73 -0.60 -15.02
N ARG A 51 4.11 -1.73 -14.63
CA ARG A 51 4.30 -3.03 -15.28
C ARG A 51 3.79 -3.04 -16.73
N ARG A 52 2.60 -2.47 -16.99
CA ARG A 52 2.02 -2.39 -18.35
C ARG A 52 2.88 -1.58 -19.31
N ALA A 53 3.45 -0.48 -18.84
CA ALA A 53 4.37 0.34 -19.63
C ALA A 53 5.78 -0.27 -19.77
N ARG A 54 6.09 -1.36 -19.04
CA ARG A 54 7.44 -1.90 -18.89
C ARG A 54 8.44 -0.86 -18.37
N GLY A 55 7.95 -0.01 -17.46
CA GLY A 55 8.68 1.15 -16.95
C GLY A 55 8.36 2.43 -17.72
N TYR A 56 8.56 3.56 -17.07
CA TYR A 56 8.39 4.88 -17.67
C TYR A 56 9.75 5.55 -17.76
N ARG A 57 10.12 6.02 -18.95
CA ARG A 57 11.36 6.77 -19.16
C ARG A 57 11.29 8.19 -18.57
N ASN A 58 10.09 8.80 -18.58
CA ASN A 58 9.83 10.12 -18.01
C ASN A 58 8.91 9.98 -16.79
N ILE A 59 9.34 10.50 -15.64
CA ILE A 59 8.58 10.45 -14.39
C ILE A 59 7.28 11.26 -14.45
N ASN A 60 7.26 12.37 -15.20
CA ASN A 60 6.06 13.18 -15.38
C ASN A 60 4.95 12.39 -16.09
N ASN A 61 5.33 11.56 -17.07
CA ASN A 61 4.38 10.68 -17.75
C ASN A 61 3.85 9.59 -16.82
N PHE A 62 4.69 9.07 -15.91
CA PHE A 62 4.25 8.12 -14.90
C PHE A 62 3.25 8.77 -13.95
N THR A 63 3.57 9.96 -13.42
CA THR A 63 2.69 10.74 -12.55
C THR A 63 1.35 11.06 -13.21
N ASN A 64 1.36 11.54 -14.45
CA ASN A 64 0.13 11.79 -15.22
C ASN A 64 -0.71 10.52 -15.38
N MET A 65 -0.08 9.37 -15.60
CA MET A 65 -0.79 8.10 -15.69
C MET A 65 -1.37 7.63 -14.35
N ILE A 66 -0.70 7.91 -13.23
CA ILE A 66 -1.27 7.66 -11.90
C ILE A 66 -2.51 8.53 -11.68
N TYR A 67 -2.44 9.83 -12.00
CA TYR A 67 -3.60 10.72 -11.93
C TYR A 67 -4.74 10.29 -12.87
N PHE A 68 -4.42 9.79 -14.06
CA PHE A 68 -5.40 9.22 -14.98
C PHE A 68 -6.15 8.04 -14.35
N LEU A 69 -5.40 7.02 -13.89
CA LEU A 69 -5.95 5.73 -13.47
C LEU A 69 -6.58 5.76 -12.08
N CYS A 70 -6.00 6.53 -11.16
CA CYS A 70 -6.44 6.59 -9.76
C CYS A 70 -7.28 7.82 -9.47
N GLY A 71 -6.99 8.94 -10.12
CA GLY A 71 -7.61 10.25 -9.85
C GLY A 71 -8.80 10.59 -10.76
N LYS A 72 -9.19 9.70 -11.69
CA LYS A 72 -10.24 9.94 -12.71
C LYS A 72 -9.99 11.23 -13.52
N LEU A 73 -8.74 11.65 -13.68
CA LEU A 73 -8.40 12.80 -14.51
C LEU A 73 -8.83 12.49 -15.95
N LYS A 74 -9.57 13.39 -16.59
CA LYS A 74 -9.86 13.27 -18.03
C LYS A 74 -8.73 13.94 -18.80
N PHE A 75 -8.08 13.18 -19.67
CA PHE A 75 -7.15 13.74 -20.64
C PHE A 75 -7.87 13.87 -21.98
N ASP A 76 -7.57 14.95 -22.70
CA ASP A 76 -7.97 15.09 -24.09
C ASP A 76 -7.03 14.24 -24.96
N TYR A 77 -7.30 12.94 -24.98
CA TYR A 77 -6.66 12.00 -25.90
C TYR A 77 -7.71 11.45 -26.87
N PRO A 78 -7.33 11.14 -28.12
CA PRO A 78 -8.26 10.57 -29.09
C PRO A 78 -8.79 9.24 -28.54
N LEU A 79 -10.11 9.21 -28.28
CA LEU A 79 -10.83 8.03 -27.78
C LEU A 79 -11.07 6.97 -28.87
N GLY A 80 -10.76 7.29 -30.13
CA GLY A 80 -10.94 6.40 -31.27
C GLY A 80 -9.67 6.29 -32.11
N PHE A 81 -9.08 5.09 -32.10
CA PHE A 81 -8.37 4.54 -33.24
C PHE A 81 -9.00 3.17 -33.53
N THR A 82 -10.27 3.20 -33.93
CA THR A 82 -10.98 2.11 -34.60
C THR A 82 -11.51 2.66 -35.90
#